data_AF-A0AAW0UAF7-F1
#
_entry.id   AF-A0AAW0UAF7-F1
#
_cell.length_a   1.000
_cell.length_b   1.000
_cell.length_c   1.000
_cell.angle_alpha   90.00
_cell.angle_beta   90.00
_cell.angle_gamma   90.00
#
_symmetry.space_group_name_H-M   'P 1'
#
loop_
_entity.id
_entity.type
_entity.pdbx_description
1 polymer ?
#
loop_
_entity_poly.entity_id
_entity_poly.type
_entity_poly.pdbx_seq_one_letter_code
_entity_poly.pdbx_strand_id
1 'polypeptide(L)'
;MLQQTQVSTVVSYFEKWMSRWPTVEDLAQATLEEVNQAWSGLGYYSRVRRLHEGAVKVVEKLKGKFPSDRDGLVEELPGVGQYSGSAIASIALGQAVGVVDGNVNRVLARVRGIGMDISAPTTVAHMWALADEIVDAERPGDFNQAMMELGATVCTPKAPKCSSCPLRSLCVAQQRSGCVQQRSSIKNHFQQHKESAEEETSTIPDIECVAGCDFCLQKEDWDESLGVQNYPVKGRKTKQREETTAVVILECEDGRMLLVQRPKGGLLASLWEFPHIALTEESEEHWEKTVGGQSV
;
A
#
# COMPACT_ATOMS: atom_id res chain seq x y z
N MET A 1 4.81 0.50 -11.46
CA MET A 1 5.38 1.74 -10.88
C MET A 1 4.69 2.19 -9.59
N LEU A 2 3.36 2.20 -9.51
CA LEU A 2 2.61 2.72 -8.34
C LEU A 2 2.70 1.88 -7.05
N GLN A 3 3.26 0.67 -7.08
CA GLN A 3 3.42 -0.15 -5.88
C GLN A 3 4.34 0.54 -4.86
N GLN A 4 3.81 1.11 -3.78
CA GLN A 4 4.59 1.87 -2.78
C GLN A 4 5.28 3.13 -3.34
N THR A 5 4.71 3.75 -4.38
CA THR A 5 5.21 5.02 -4.92
C THR A 5 4.03 5.94 -5.19
N GLN A 6 4.15 7.23 -4.87
CA GLN A 6 3.07 8.20 -5.05
C GLN A 6 2.81 8.48 -6.53
N VAL A 7 1.55 8.76 -6.88
CA VAL A 7 1.13 9.05 -8.26
C VAL A 7 1.91 10.23 -8.85
N SER A 8 2.03 11.34 -8.10
CA SER A 8 2.76 12.54 -8.52
C SER A 8 4.21 12.26 -8.92
N THR A 9 4.88 11.34 -8.23
CA THR A 9 6.22 10.88 -8.59
C THR A 9 6.19 10.05 -9.87
N VAL A 10 5.23 9.14 -10.00
CA VAL A 10 5.18 8.13 -11.09
C VAL A 10 4.86 8.73 -12.45
N VAL A 11 4.04 9.79 -12.54
CA VAL A 11 3.58 10.36 -13.83
C VAL A 11 4.74 10.59 -14.80
N SER A 12 5.75 11.35 -14.39
CA SER A 12 6.88 11.67 -15.27
C SER A 12 7.73 10.46 -15.65
N TYR A 13 7.82 9.45 -14.79
CA TYR A 13 8.53 8.21 -15.09
C TYR A 13 7.76 7.35 -16.07
N PHE A 14 6.44 7.25 -15.89
CA PHE A 14 5.58 6.48 -16.76
C PHE A 14 5.56 7.05 -18.18
N GLU A 15 5.46 8.37 -18.33
CA GLU A 15 5.51 9.04 -19.65
C GLU A 15 6.83 8.76 -20.38
N LYS A 16 7.97 8.95 -19.71
CA LYS A 16 9.29 8.67 -20.27
C LYS A 16 9.46 7.19 -20.61
N TRP A 17 8.98 6.30 -19.73
CA TRP A 17 9.03 4.86 -19.92
C TRP A 17 8.23 4.42 -21.14
N MET A 18 6.96 4.84 -21.24
CA MET A 18 6.09 4.49 -22.36
C MET A 18 6.54 5.10 -23.68
N SER A 19 7.21 6.26 -23.65
CA SER A 19 7.85 6.85 -24.82
C SER A 19 9.05 6.02 -25.30
N ARG A 20 9.85 5.48 -24.36
CA ARG A 20 11.03 4.67 -24.67
C ARG A 20 10.69 3.23 -25.07
N TRP A 21 9.75 2.61 -24.38
CA TRP A 21 9.28 1.24 -24.62
C TRP A 21 7.76 1.19 -24.74
N PRO A 22 7.21 1.55 -25.93
CA PRO A 22 5.77 1.56 -26.16
C PRO A 22 5.11 0.19 -26.09
N THR A 23 5.84 -0.87 -26.45
CA THR A 23 5.34 -2.25 -26.48
C THR A 23 6.10 -3.18 -25.53
N VAL A 24 5.53 -4.37 -25.28
CA VAL A 24 6.21 -5.40 -24.47
C VAL A 24 7.45 -5.93 -25.20
N GLU A 25 7.42 -5.97 -26.53
CA GLU A 25 8.53 -6.36 -27.39
C GLU A 25 9.71 -5.39 -27.25
N ASP A 26 9.44 -4.07 -27.27
CA ASP A 26 10.47 -3.06 -27.08
C ASP A 26 11.14 -3.19 -25.72
N LEU A 27 10.33 -3.42 -24.67
CA LEU A 27 10.85 -3.62 -23.31
C LEU A 27 11.65 -4.90 -23.19
N ALA A 28 11.22 -6.00 -23.83
CA ALA A 28 11.91 -7.29 -23.78
C ALA A 28 13.28 -7.27 -24.49
N GLN A 29 13.47 -6.40 -25.48
CA GLN A 29 14.75 -6.22 -26.18
C GLN A 29 15.74 -5.33 -25.42
N ALA A 30 15.26 -4.59 -24.41
CA ALA A 30 16.11 -3.71 -23.61
C ALA A 30 17.12 -4.50 -22.78
N THR A 31 18.24 -3.87 -22.47
CA THR A 31 19.17 -4.41 -21.47
C THR A 31 18.70 -4.09 -20.05
N LEU A 32 19.06 -4.94 -19.08
CA LEU A 32 18.75 -4.68 -17.67
C LEU A 32 19.35 -3.35 -17.18
N GLU A 33 20.49 -2.93 -17.73
CA GLU A 33 21.13 -1.66 -17.39
C GLU A 33 20.30 -0.46 -17.84
N GLU A 34 19.82 -0.46 -19.09
CA GLU A 34 18.94 0.59 -19.60
C GLU A 34 17.64 0.69 -18.80
N VAL A 35 17.08 -0.47 -18.45
CA VAL A 35 15.87 -0.59 -17.63
C VAL A 35 16.10 -0.03 -16.23
N ASN A 36 17.23 -0.37 -15.58
CA ASN A 36 17.59 0.16 -14.27
C ASN A 36 17.83 1.68 -14.32
N GLN A 37 18.46 2.18 -15.38
CA GLN A 37 18.70 3.61 -15.57
C GLN A 37 17.38 4.38 -15.70
N ALA A 38 16.43 3.87 -16.48
CA ALA A 38 15.10 4.49 -16.63
C ALA A 38 14.26 4.44 -15.34
N TRP A 39 14.55 3.48 -14.45
CA TRP A 39 13.89 3.34 -13.15
C TRP A 39 14.59 4.08 -12.01
N SER A 40 15.75 4.70 -12.29
CA SER A 40 16.58 5.34 -11.29
C SER A 40 15.81 6.40 -10.52
N GLY A 41 15.75 6.27 -9.19
CA GLY A 41 15.02 7.19 -8.30
C GLY A 41 13.62 6.71 -7.87
N LEU A 42 13.04 5.68 -8.50
CA LEU A 42 11.76 5.09 -8.04
C LEU A 42 11.89 4.11 -6.88
N GLY A 43 13.12 3.67 -6.58
CA GLY A 43 13.41 2.66 -5.55
C GLY A 43 12.88 1.26 -5.88
N TYR A 44 13.10 0.30 -4.97
CA TYR A 44 12.65 -1.10 -5.08
C TYR A 44 12.92 -1.71 -6.48
N TYR A 45 14.18 -1.76 -6.88
CA TYR A 45 14.62 -2.18 -8.23
C TYR A 45 14.30 -3.64 -8.56
N SER A 46 13.99 -4.47 -7.56
CA SER A 46 13.43 -5.80 -7.81
C SER A 46 12.14 -5.71 -8.64
N ARG A 47 11.31 -4.67 -8.48
CA ARG A 47 10.08 -4.48 -9.26
C ARG A 47 10.39 -4.35 -10.76
N VAL A 48 11.32 -3.50 -11.14
CA VAL A 48 11.62 -3.26 -12.56
C VAL A 48 12.32 -4.45 -13.19
N ARG A 49 13.21 -5.09 -12.44
CA ARG A 49 13.84 -6.32 -12.89
C ARG A 49 12.80 -7.41 -13.17
N ARG A 50 11.83 -7.61 -12.27
CA ARG A 50 10.75 -8.59 -12.45
C ARG A 50 9.82 -8.23 -13.60
N LEU A 51 9.51 -6.94 -13.76
CA LEU A 51 8.75 -6.43 -14.90
C LEU A 51 9.46 -6.77 -16.22
N HIS A 52 10.77 -6.53 -16.31
CA HIS A 52 11.58 -6.86 -17.48
C HIS A 52 11.66 -8.38 -17.71
N GLU A 53 11.93 -9.18 -16.68
CA GLU A 53 11.89 -10.65 -16.75
C GLU A 53 10.51 -11.14 -17.26
N GLY A 54 9.43 -10.47 -16.87
CA GLY A 54 8.07 -10.75 -17.32
C GLY A 54 7.86 -10.40 -18.80
N ALA A 55 8.32 -9.23 -19.24
CA ALA A 55 8.27 -8.83 -20.65
C ALA A 55 9.00 -9.83 -21.55
N VAL A 56 10.24 -10.20 -21.17
CA VAL A 56 11.02 -11.24 -21.87
C VAL A 56 10.26 -12.57 -21.91
N LYS A 57 9.68 -13.01 -20.78
CA LYS A 57 8.89 -14.25 -20.74
C LYS A 57 7.67 -14.20 -21.67
N VAL A 58 6.96 -13.07 -21.72
CA VAL A 58 5.79 -12.91 -22.59
C VAL A 58 6.18 -13.06 -24.06
N VAL A 59 7.26 -12.41 -24.48
CA VAL A 59 7.73 -12.46 -25.87
C VAL A 59 8.27 -13.85 -26.23
N GLU A 60 9.18 -14.40 -25.42
CA GLU A 60 9.90 -15.63 -25.77
C GLU A 60 9.07 -16.90 -25.53
N LYS A 61 8.35 -16.98 -24.40
CA LYS A 61 7.65 -18.21 -23.98
C LYS A 61 6.17 -18.19 -24.31
N LEU A 62 5.53 -17.03 -24.16
CA LEU A 62 4.10 -16.87 -24.44
C LEU A 62 3.82 -16.33 -25.86
N LYS A 63 4.87 -16.15 -26.67
CA LYS A 63 4.78 -15.71 -28.08
C LYS A 63 4.00 -14.40 -28.24
N GLY A 64 4.26 -13.45 -27.33
CA GLY A 64 3.62 -12.13 -27.30
C GLY A 64 2.20 -12.12 -26.73
N LYS A 65 1.67 -13.26 -26.26
CA LYS A 65 0.31 -13.35 -25.71
C LYS A 65 0.34 -13.27 -24.19
N PHE A 66 -0.31 -12.25 -23.63
CA PHE A 66 -0.52 -12.17 -22.19
C PHE A 66 -1.55 -13.21 -21.72
N PRO A 67 -1.43 -13.72 -20.47
CA PRO A 67 -2.52 -14.46 -19.84
C PRO A 67 -3.82 -13.65 -19.82
N SER A 68 -4.95 -14.33 -19.99
CA SER A 68 -6.27 -13.71 -20.17
C SER A 68 -7.10 -13.57 -18.89
N ASP A 69 -6.55 -13.97 -17.75
CA ASP A 69 -7.22 -13.88 -16.45
C ASP A 69 -6.22 -13.60 -15.33
N ARG A 70 -6.75 -13.21 -14.16
CA ARG A 70 -5.98 -12.93 -12.94
C ARG A 70 -5.04 -14.07 -12.56
N ASP A 71 -5.54 -15.31 -12.58
CA ASP A 71 -4.81 -16.45 -12.03
C ASP A 71 -3.62 -16.80 -12.93
N GLY A 72 -3.82 -16.79 -14.25
CA GLY A 72 -2.74 -16.92 -15.22
C GLY A 72 -1.75 -15.77 -15.17
N LEU A 73 -2.20 -14.52 -14.94
CA LEU A 73 -1.27 -13.39 -14.73
C LEU A 73 -0.37 -13.60 -13.51
N VAL A 74 -0.92 -14.10 -12.40
CA VAL A 74 -0.18 -14.34 -11.14
C VAL A 74 0.75 -15.55 -11.26
N GLU A 75 0.31 -16.62 -11.90
CA GLU A 75 1.08 -17.85 -12.07
C GLU A 75 2.23 -17.65 -13.07
N GLU A 76 1.97 -16.97 -14.19
CA GLU A 76 2.92 -16.88 -15.28
C GLU A 76 3.88 -15.68 -15.17
N LEU A 77 3.46 -14.53 -14.65
CA LEU A 77 4.27 -13.31 -14.77
C LEU A 77 5.07 -13.00 -13.49
N PRO A 78 6.42 -12.98 -13.55
CA PRO A 78 7.24 -12.67 -12.39
C PRO A 78 6.97 -11.25 -11.88
N GLY A 79 6.82 -11.12 -10.57
CA GLY A 79 6.52 -9.84 -9.91
C GLY A 79 5.05 -9.41 -9.97
N VAL A 80 4.18 -10.20 -10.61
CA VAL A 80 2.73 -10.02 -10.55
C VAL A 80 2.18 -10.82 -9.38
N GLY A 81 1.91 -10.14 -8.27
CA GLY A 81 1.15 -10.70 -7.15
C GLY A 81 -0.35 -10.45 -7.30
N GLN A 82 -1.15 -10.97 -6.37
CA GLN A 82 -2.62 -10.86 -6.37
C GLN A 82 -3.15 -9.44 -6.67
N TYR A 83 -2.59 -8.41 -6.03
CA TYR A 83 -2.93 -7.00 -6.32
C TYR A 83 -2.75 -6.63 -7.80
N SER A 84 -1.56 -6.86 -8.36
CA SER A 84 -1.28 -6.48 -9.74
C SER A 84 -2.02 -7.36 -10.73
N GLY A 85 -2.18 -8.65 -10.44
CA GLY A 85 -2.98 -9.57 -11.23
C GLY A 85 -4.44 -9.10 -11.32
N SER A 86 -5.08 -8.83 -10.18
CA SER A 86 -6.46 -8.34 -10.15
C SER A 86 -6.61 -6.96 -10.80
N ALA A 87 -5.64 -6.06 -10.60
CA ALA A 87 -5.69 -4.73 -11.21
C ALA A 87 -5.60 -4.80 -12.74
N ILE A 88 -4.66 -5.59 -13.27
CA ILE A 88 -4.53 -5.79 -14.73
C ILE A 88 -5.77 -6.52 -15.27
N ALA A 89 -6.21 -7.60 -14.62
CA ALA A 89 -7.35 -8.38 -15.07
C ALA A 89 -8.65 -7.57 -15.11
N SER A 90 -8.92 -6.75 -14.09
CA SER A 90 -10.12 -5.92 -14.06
C SER A 90 -10.04 -4.72 -15.01
N ILE A 91 -8.92 -4.00 -15.05
CA ILE A 91 -8.77 -2.76 -15.83
C ILE A 91 -8.57 -3.04 -17.32
N ALA A 92 -7.69 -3.98 -17.66
CA ALA A 92 -7.31 -4.23 -19.05
C ALA A 92 -8.14 -5.35 -19.70
N LEU A 93 -8.58 -6.34 -18.92
CA LEU A 93 -9.27 -7.54 -19.45
C LEU A 93 -10.77 -7.58 -19.12
N GLY A 94 -11.27 -6.64 -18.31
CA GLY A 94 -12.68 -6.58 -17.92
C GLY A 94 -13.14 -7.74 -17.03
N GLN A 95 -12.21 -8.46 -16.39
CA GLN A 95 -12.57 -9.56 -15.50
C GLN A 95 -13.17 -9.02 -14.20
N ALA A 96 -14.32 -9.55 -13.79
CA ALA A 96 -15.02 -9.20 -12.55
C ALA A 96 -14.29 -9.77 -11.31
N VAL A 97 -13.16 -9.16 -10.96
CA VAL A 97 -12.35 -9.47 -9.77
C VAL A 97 -12.07 -8.19 -8.99
N GLY A 98 -12.20 -8.27 -7.67
CA GLY A 98 -11.91 -7.17 -6.76
C GLY A 98 -10.41 -6.93 -6.63
N VAL A 99 -10.04 -5.71 -6.24
CA VAL A 99 -8.65 -5.34 -5.93
C VAL A 99 -8.56 -4.77 -4.52
N VAL A 100 -7.59 -5.26 -3.75
CA VAL A 100 -7.32 -4.74 -2.41
C VAL A 100 -5.91 -4.15 -2.33
N ASP A 101 -5.82 -2.84 -2.09
CA ASP A 101 -4.59 -2.13 -1.72
C ASP A 101 -4.74 -1.46 -0.32
N GLY A 102 -3.78 -0.62 0.07
CA GLY A 102 -3.88 0.13 1.33
C GLY A 102 -5.02 1.15 1.37
N ASN A 103 -5.48 1.63 0.23
CA ASN A 103 -6.61 2.55 0.10
C ASN A 103 -7.94 1.82 0.23
N VAL A 104 -8.13 0.77 -0.57
CA VAL A 104 -9.32 -0.07 -0.55
C VAL A 104 -9.49 -0.73 0.81
N ASN A 105 -8.44 -1.29 1.42
CA ASN A 105 -8.51 -1.85 2.78
C ASN A 105 -9.09 -0.85 3.79
N ARG A 106 -8.65 0.41 3.74
CA ARG A 106 -9.14 1.46 4.64
C ARG A 106 -10.59 1.82 4.36
N VAL A 107 -10.97 1.92 3.10
CA VAL A 107 -12.36 2.19 2.69
C VAL A 107 -13.26 1.05 3.19
N LEU A 108 -12.93 -0.20 2.87
CA LEU A 108 -13.71 -1.37 3.29
C LEU A 108 -13.80 -1.49 4.80
N ALA A 109 -12.67 -1.34 5.52
CA ALA A 109 -12.67 -1.40 6.98
C ALA A 109 -13.61 -0.36 7.61
N ARG A 110 -13.64 0.87 7.08
CA ARG A 110 -14.53 1.92 7.57
C ARG A 110 -15.99 1.69 7.19
N VAL A 111 -16.23 1.32 5.93
CA VAL A 111 -17.59 1.13 5.41
C VAL A 111 -18.28 -0.04 6.10
N ARG A 112 -17.54 -1.13 6.34
CA ARG A 112 -18.07 -2.37 6.95
C ARG A 112 -17.80 -2.49 8.45
N GLY A 113 -17.09 -1.55 9.08
CA GLY A 113 -16.80 -1.58 10.51
C GLY A 113 -15.85 -2.72 10.94
N ILE A 114 -14.89 -3.09 10.09
CA ILE A 114 -13.96 -4.21 10.34
C ILE A 114 -12.86 -3.75 11.30
N GLY A 115 -12.94 -4.16 12.55
CA GLY A 115 -12.07 -3.79 13.66
C GLY A 115 -10.87 -4.71 13.90
N MET A 116 -10.70 -5.76 13.11
CA MET A 116 -9.53 -6.64 13.21
C MET A 116 -8.28 -5.99 12.63
N ASP A 117 -7.10 -6.48 13.06
CA ASP A 117 -5.84 -6.11 12.42
C ASP A 117 -5.88 -6.49 10.93
N ILE A 118 -5.78 -5.48 10.06
CA ILE A 118 -5.80 -5.64 8.60
C ILE A 118 -4.59 -6.43 8.06
N SER A 119 -3.58 -6.66 8.90
CA SER A 119 -2.38 -7.43 8.55
C SER A 119 -2.54 -8.92 8.86
N ALA A 120 -3.57 -9.31 9.63
CA ALA A 120 -3.80 -10.70 9.99
C ALA A 120 -4.25 -11.51 8.75
N PRO A 121 -3.76 -12.74 8.53
CA PRO A 121 -4.08 -13.53 7.35
C PRO A 121 -5.59 -13.76 7.14
N THR A 122 -6.34 -13.94 8.23
CA THR A 122 -7.81 -14.08 8.21
C THR A 122 -8.49 -12.81 7.71
N THR A 123 -8.08 -11.64 8.22
CA THR A 123 -8.60 -10.34 7.76
C THR A 123 -8.24 -10.08 6.31
N VAL A 124 -7.01 -10.38 5.89
CA VAL A 124 -6.57 -10.24 4.49
C VAL A 124 -7.45 -11.07 3.57
N ALA A 125 -7.67 -12.35 3.88
CA ALA A 125 -8.54 -13.22 3.09
C ALA A 125 -9.99 -12.69 3.03
N HIS A 126 -10.51 -12.21 4.17
CA HIS A 126 -11.85 -11.62 4.23
C HIS A 126 -11.98 -10.35 3.38
N MET A 127 -10.99 -9.45 3.41
CA MET A 127 -10.98 -8.22 2.61
C MET A 127 -10.99 -8.53 1.11
N TRP A 128 -10.24 -9.56 0.69
CA TRP A 128 -10.25 -10.02 -0.71
C TRP A 128 -11.59 -10.62 -1.11
N ALA A 129 -12.17 -11.50 -0.29
CA ALA A 129 -13.48 -12.09 -0.56
C ALA A 129 -14.57 -11.01 -0.66
N LEU A 130 -14.55 -10.03 0.25
CA LEU A 130 -15.47 -8.90 0.22
C LEU A 130 -15.28 -8.06 -1.06
N ALA A 131 -14.04 -7.78 -1.46
CA ALA A 131 -13.77 -7.05 -2.69
C ALA A 131 -14.28 -7.79 -3.93
N ASP A 132 -14.10 -9.10 -4.00
CA ASP A 132 -14.63 -9.95 -5.08
C ASP A 132 -16.17 -10.01 -5.06
N GLU A 133 -16.81 -9.90 -3.89
CA GLU A 133 -18.28 -9.89 -3.77
C GLU A 133 -18.91 -8.58 -4.25
N ILE A 134 -18.27 -7.44 -3.98
CA ILE A 134 -18.85 -6.12 -4.25
C ILE A 134 -18.45 -5.51 -5.59
N VAL A 135 -17.48 -6.10 -6.29
CA VAL A 135 -16.98 -5.56 -7.55
C VAL A 135 -18.11 -5.52 -8.58
N ASP A 136 -18.22 -4.41 -9.30
CA ASP A 136 -19.20 -4.27 -10.38
C ASP A 136 -18.90 -5.26 -11.51
N ALA A 137 -19.89 -6.08 -11.87
CA ALA A 137 -19.71 -7.14 -12.87
C ALA A 137 -19.58 -6.60 -14.30
N GLU A 138 -20.12 -5.41 -14.59
CA GLU A 138 -20.10 -4.80 -15.93
C GLU A 138 -18.88 -3.89 -16.10
N ARG A 139 -18.44 -3.22 -15.02
CA ARG A 139 -17.36 -2.22 -15.02
C ARG A 139 -16.35 -2.46 -13.89
N PRO A 140 -15.73 -3.64 -13.80
CA PRO A 140 -14.86 -3.99 -12.67
C PRO A 140 -13.61 -3.11 -12.60
N GLY A 141 -13.03 -2.75 -13.74
CA GLY A 141 -11.88 -1.84 -13.81
C GLY A 141 -12.19 -0.45 -13.26
N ASP A 142 -13.33 0.14 -13.65
CA ASP A 142 -13.74 1.45 -13.15
C ASP A 142 -14.10 1.40 -11.66
N PHE A 143 -14.78 0.34 -11.22
CA PHE A 143 -15.11 0.13 -9.81
C PHE A 143 -13.86 0.07 -8.94
N ASN A 144 -12.88 -0.75 -9.32
CA ASN A 144 -11.63 -0.89 -8.57
C ASN A 144 -10.85 0.44 -8.52
N GLN A 145 -10.75 1.15 -9.64
CA GLN A 145 -10.12 2.47 -9.68
C GLN A 145 -10.88 3.49 -8.83
N ALA A 146 -12.21 3.49 -8.85
CA ALA A 146 -13.03 4.37 -8.01
C ALA A 146 -12.82 4.11 -6.52
N MET A 147 -12.71 2.84 -6.11
CA MET A 147 -12.42 2.47 -4.72
C MET A 147 -11.02 2.92 -4.27
N MET A 148 -10.01 2.77 -5.13
CA MET A 148 -8.65 3.29 -4.88
C MET A 148 -8.66 4.82 -4.76
N GLU A 149 -9.29 5.50 -5.71
CA GLU A 149 -9.36 6.97 -5.79
C GLU A 149 -10.12 7.55 -4.60
N LEU A 150 -11.23 6.91 -4.19
CA LEU A 150 -11.98 7.29 -3.00
C LEU A 150 -11.10 7.23 -1.76
N GLY A 151 -10.32 6.15 -1.60
CA GLY A 151 -9.36 6.05 -0.50
C GLY A 151 -8.28 7.13 -0.58
N ALA A 152 -7.75 7.41 -1.77
CA ALA A 152 -6.67 8.37 -1.95
C ALA A 152 -7.10 9.83 -1.69
N THR A 153 -8.31 10.22 -2.08
CA THR A 153 -8.72 11.64 -2.17
C THR A 153 -9.76 12.10 -1.14
N VAL A 154 -10.57 11.17 -0.63
CA VAL A 154 -11.71 11.46 0.28
C VAL A 154 -11.55 10.72 1.59
N CYS A 155 -11.50 9.39 1.55
CA CYS A 155 -11.38 8.52 2.71
C CYS A 155 -9.90 8.37 3.10
N THR A 156 -9.22 9.48 3.38
CA THR A 156 -7.78 9.54 3.67
C THR A 156 -7.42 8.95 5.04
N PRO A 157 -6.14 8.60 5.30
CA PRO A 157 -5.72 8.07 6.60
C PRO A 157 -6.01 9.02 7.76
N LYS A 158 -5.70 10.31 7.56
CA LYS A 158 -5.95 11.39 8.52
C LYS A 158 -6.98 12.37 7.95
N ALA A 159 -7.87 12.87 8.81
CA ALA A 159 -8.88 13.88 8.49
C ALA A 159 -9.68 13.59 7.18
N PRO A 160 -10.37 12.44 7.09
CA PRO A 160 -11.15 12.09 5.91
C PRO A 160 -12.33 13.04 5.68
N LYS A 161 -12.65 13.29 4.42
CA LYS A 161 -13.72 14.21 3.98
C LYS A 161 -15.08 13.51 3.97
N CYS A 162 -15.53 13.03 5.13
CA CYS A 162 -16.77 12.24 5.25
C CYS A 162 -18.02 12.97 4.76
N SER A 163 -18.08 14.30 4.87
CA SER A 163 -19.23 15.10 4.44
C SER A 163 -19.48 15.04 2.94
N SER A 164 -18.42 14.91 2.13
CA SER A 164 -18.48 14.80 0.66
C SER A 164 -18.31 13.35 0.17
N CYS A 165 -18.31 12.37 1.09
CA CYS A 165 -18.09 10.98 0.73
C CYS A 165 -19.36 10.38 0.11
N PRO A 166 -19.30 9.77 -1.10
CA PRO A 166 -20.46 9.15 -1.73
C PRO A 166 -20.97 7.93 -0.95
N LEU A 167 -20.11 7.28 -0.16
CA LEU A 167 -20.47 6.12 0.66
C LEU A 167 -20.88 6.49 2.09
N ARG A 168 -21.08 7.78 2.39
CA ARG A 168 -21.35 8.27 3.76
C ARG A 168 -22.55 7.56 4.41
N SER A 169 -23.64 7.35 3.68
CA SER A 169 -24.86 6.71 4.18
C SER A 169 -24.67 5.23 4.49
N LEU A 170 -23.76 4.55 3.80
CA LEU A 170 -23.45 3.14 3.95
C LEU A 170 -22.32 2.87 4.95
N CYS A 171 -21.68 3.91 5.47
CA CYS A 171 -20.45 3.77 6.24
C CYS A 171 -20.71 3.55 7.73
N VAL A 172 -20.52 2.30 8.19
CA VAL A 172 -20.68 1.91 9.61
C VAL A 172 -19.83 2.78 10.54
N ALA A 173 -18.56 3.02 10.21
CA ALA A 173 -17.70 3.87 11.03
C ALA A 173 -18.25 5.30 11.20
N GLN A 174 -18.88 5.85 10.15
CA GLN A 174 -19.48 7.19 10.19
C GLN A 174 -20.77 7.21 11.00
N GLN A 175 -21.62 6.20 10.87
CA GLN A 175 -22.84 6.07 11.66
C GLN A 175 -22.53 5.96 13.16
N ARG A 176 -21.52 5.14 13.53
CA ARG A 176 -21.03 5.02 14.91
C ARG A 176 -20.47 6.34 15.45
N SER A 177 -19.74 7.09 14.63
CA SER A 177 -19.23 8.43 15.00
C SER A 177 -20.36 9.45 15.23
N GLY A 178 -21.44 9.38 14.44
CA GLY A 178 -22.60 10.27 14.55
C GLY A 178 -23.51 9.97 15.75
N CYS A 179 -23.69 8.70 16.10
CA CYS A 179 -24.51 8.26 17.24
C CYS A 179 -23.95 8.78 18.58
N VAL A 180 -22.63 8.87 18.71
CA VAL A 180 -21.96 9.46 19.89
C VAL A 180 -22.19 10.97 19.99
N GLN A 181 -22.12 11.71 18.87
CA GLN A 181 -22.36 13.16 18.85
C GLN A 181 -23.82 13.54 19.15
N GLN A 182 -24.78 12.71 18.75
CA GLN A 182 -26.18 12.90 19.13
C GLN A 182 -26.39 12.67 20.63
N ARG A 183 -25.75 11.65 21.22
CA ARG A 183 -25.82 11.40 22.68
C ARG A 183 -25.22 12.54 23.50
N SER A 184 -24.12 13.16 23.07
CA SER A 184 -23.54 14.32 23.78
C SER A 184 -24.40 15.58 23.65
N SER A 185 -25.01 15.83 22.47
CA SER A 185 -25.97 16.93 22.29
C SER A 185 -27.26 16.72 23.09
N ILE A 186 -27.78 15.49 23.14
CA ILE A 186 -28.96 15.15 23.95
C ILE A 186 -28.64 15.27 25.44
N LYS A 187 -27.49 14.77 25.91
CA LYS A 187 -27.05 14.97 27.31
C LYS A 187 -26.95 16.45 27.67
N ASN A 188 -26.34 17.26 26.81
CA ASN A 188 -26.24 18.72 27.04
C ASN A 188 -27.61 19.42 27.01
N HIS A 189 -28.54 18.96 26.17
CA HIS A 189 -29.90 19.48 26.09
C HIS A 189 -30.75 19.11 27.32
N PHE A 190 -30.66 17.86 27.79
CA PHE A 190 -31.35 17.39 29.00
C PHE A 190 -30.72 17.90 30.30
N GLN A 191 -29.44 18.30 30.29
CA GLN A 191 -28.82 18.96 31.45
C GLN A 191 -29.40 20.35 31.72
N GLN A 192 -30.06 20.98 30.74
CA GLN A 192 -30.80 22.23 30.90
C GLN A 192 -32.24 22.04 31.42
N HIS A 193 -32.80 20.83 31.36
CA HIS A 193 -34.13 20.49 31.88
C HIS A 193 -34.04 19.25 32.78
N LYS A 194 -33.45 19.44 33.96
CA LYS A 194 -33.42 18.41 35.00
C LYS A 194 -34.74 18.43 35.79
N GLU A 195 -35.79 17.88 35.18
CA GLU A 195 -36.90 17.28 35.92
C GLU A 195 -36.96 15.79 35.59
N SER A 196 -37.08 15.00 36.65
CA SER A 196 -36.99 13.55 36.71
C SER A 196 -37.81 12.83 35.62
N ALA A 197 -37.13 12.39 34.58
CA ALA A 197 -37.64 11.39 33.65
C ALA A 197 -36.82 10.11 33.85
N GLU A 198 -37.50 9.04 34.24
CA GLU A 198 -36.95 7.70 34.41
C GLU A 198 -36.29 7.25 33.10
N GLU A 199 -35.07 6.72 33.21
CA GLU A 199 -34.34 6.12 32.09
C GLU A 199 -35.07 4.87 31.61
N GLU A 200 -35.99 5.01 30.65
CA GLU A 200 -36.36 3.88 29.81
C GLU A 200 -35.18 3.55 28.88
N THR A 201 -34.26 2.76 29.42
CA THR A 201 -33.26 2.04 28.66
C THR A 201 -33.99 1.08 27.72
N SER A 202 -33.94 1.32 26.41
CA SER A 202 -34.46 0.36 25.45
C SER A 202 -33.74 -0.97 25.67
N THR A 203 -34.49 -2.00 26.08
CA THR A 203 -33.99 -3.35 26.39
C THR A 203 -33.60 -4.15 25.14
N ILE A 204 -33.69 -3.56 23.96
CA ILE A 204 -33.20 -4.17 22.72
C ILE A 204 -31.72 -3.80 22.58
N PRO A 205 -30.78 -4.73 22.81
CA PRO A 205 -29.38 -4.49 22.48
C PRO A 205 -29.28 -4.18 20.99
N ASP A 206 -28.55 -3.12 20.66
CA ASP A 206 -28.18 -2.79 19.30
C ASP A 206 -27.53 -4.04 18.66
N ILE A 207 -28.00 -4.45 17.48
CA ILE A 207 -27.51 -5.66 16.80
C ILE A 207 -26.02 -5.54 16.44
N GLU A 208 -25.48 -4.33 16.40
CA GLU A 208 -24.04 -4.07 16.26
C GLU A 208 -23.25 -4.23 17.57
N CYS A 209 -23.93 -4.40 18.70
CA CYS A 209 -23.37 -4.65 20.04
C CYS A 209 -23.55 -6.11 20.50
N VAL A 210 -23.72 -7.06 19.58
CA VAL A 210 -23.71 -8.50 19.95
C VAL A 210 -22.34 -8.82 20.54
N ALA A 211 -22.31 -9.10 21.84
CA ALA A 211 -21.10 -9.50 22.54
C ALA A 211 -20.50 -10.75 21.87
N GLY A 212 -19.25 -10.65 21.39
CA GLY A 212 -18.50 -11.77 20.81
C GLY A 212 -18.30 -11.76 19.29
N CYS A 213 -18.57 -10.65 18.58
CA CYS A 213 -18.13 -10.53 17.19
C CYS A 213 -16.65 -10.13 17.11
N ASP A 214 -15.78 -11.09 16.78
CA ASP A 214 -14.33 -10.87 16.62
C ASP A 214 -13.98 -9.90 15.47
N PHE A 215 -14.90 -9.69 14.52
CA PHE A 215 -14.72 -8.77 13.39
C PHE A 215 -15.01 -7.31 13.74
N CYS A 216 -15.86 -7.06 14.74
CA CYS A 216 -16.25 -5.70 15.11
C CYS A 216 -15.23 -5.09 16.06
N LEU A 217 -14.96 -3.79 15.91
CA LEU A 217 -14.21 -3.05 16.91
C LEU A 217 -15.05 -2.97 18.18
N GLN A 218 -14.52 -3.49 19.29
CA GLN A 218 -15.23 -3.52 20.57
C GLN A 218 -15.47 -2.09 21.09
N LYS A 219 -16.39 -1.94 22.04
CA LYS A 219 -16.77 -0.63 22.55
C LYS A 219 -15.64 0.00 23.36
N GLU A 220 -14.89 -0.84 24.06
CA GLU A 220 -13.79 -0.47 24.96
C GLU A 220 -12.56 0.03 24.18
N ASP A 221 -12.37 -0.48 22.96
CA ASP A 221 -11.26 -0.10 22.07
C ASP A 221 -11.59 1.13 21.20
N TRP A 222 -12.79 1.69 21.32
CA TRP A 222 -13.21 2.85 20.54
C TRP A 222 -12.76 4.17 21.17
N ASP A 223 -11.93 4.92 20.44
CA ASP A 223 -11.56 6.28 20.82
C ASP A 223 -12.53 7.29 20.17
N GLU A 224 -13.36 7.94 20.99
CA GLU A 224 -14.34 8.93 20.53
C GLU A 224 -13.71 10.12 19.79
N SER A 225 -12.46 10.47 20.11
CA SER A 225 -11.74 11.58 19.47
C SER A 225 -11.33 11.30 18.03
N LEU A 226 -11.18 10.01 17.66
CA LEU A 226 -10.71 9.59 16.35
C LEU A 226 -11.85 9.45 15.33
N GLY A 227 -13.08 9.18 15.78
CA GLY A 227 -14.23 8.92 14.91
C GLY A 227 -13.95 7.78 13.92
N VAL A 228 -14.14 8.02 12.62
CA VAL A 228 -13.85 7.01 11.59
C VAL A 228 -12.37 6.59 11.50
N GLN A 229 -11.46 7.34 12.13
CA GLN A 229 -10.02 7.05 12.13
C GLN A 229 -9.64 5.94 13.13
N ASN A 230 -10.58 5.45 13.94
CA ASN A 230 -10.43 4.17 14.64
C ASN A 230 -10.18 2.99 13.68
N TYR A 231 -10.56 3.15 12.41
CA TYR A 231 -10.32 2.17 11.35
C TYR A 231 -9.32 2.68 10.29
N PRO A 232 -8.52 1.78 9.68
CA PRO A 232 -8.36 0.38 10.06
C PRO A 232 -7.49 0.20 11.30
N VAL A 233 -7.73 -0.87 12.06
CA VAL A 233 -6.81 -1.31 13.12
C VAL A 233 -5.57 -1.90 12.47
N LYS A 234 -4.39 -1.47 12.92
CA LYS A 234 -3.09 -1.92 12.41
C LYS A 234 -2.27 -2.49 13.55
N GLY A 235 -1.65 -3.65 13.30
CA GLY A 235 -0.66 -4.23 14.20
C GLY A 235 0.52 -3.29 14.49
N ARG A 236 1.23 -3.57 15.59
CA ARG A 236 2.44 -2.82 16.00
C ARG A 236 3.53 -2.99 14.95
N LYS A 237 4.16 -1.88 14.54
CA LYS A 237 5.31 -1.90 13.64
C LYS A 237 6.56 -2.39 14.39
N THR A 238 7.31 -3.30 13.78
CA THR A 238 8.64 -3.69 14.26
C THR A 238 9.63 -2.54 14.10
N LYS A 239 10.53 -2.37 15.07
CA LYS A 239 11.62 -1.37 14.99
C LYS A 239 12.50 -1.69 13.78
N GLN A 240 12.81 -0.67 12.98
CA GLN A 240 13.74 -0.82 11.86
C GLN A 240 15.15 -1.09 12.39
N ARG A 241 15.90 -1.92 11.66
CA ARG A 241 17.32 -2.14 11.96
C ARG A 241 18.10 -0.91 11.53
N GLU A 242 18.95 -0.45 12.44
CA GLU A 242 19.97 0.56 12.15
C GLU A 242 21.25 -0.16 11.73
N GLU A 243 21.89 0.30 10.67
CA GLU A 243 23.13 -0.25 10.13
C GLU A 243 24.00 0.92 9.67
N THR A 244 25.22 0.97 10.17
CA THR A 244 26.23 1.95 9.78
C THR A 244 27.14 1.35 8.73
N THR A 245 27.56 2.17 7.77
CA THR A 245 28.37 1.70 6.63
C THR A 245 29.42 2.75 6.31
N ALA A 246 30.68 2.32 6.22
CA ALA A 246 31.76 3.13 5.66
C ALA A 246 31.75 3.01 4.15
N VAL A 247 31.78 4.15 3.45
CA VAL A 247 31.82 4.24 1.99
C VAL A 247 33.15 4.85 1.57
N VAL A 248 33.81 4.24 0.59
CA VAL A 248 35.11 4.68 0.08
C VAL A 248 34.93 5.23 -1.33
N ILE A 249 35.33 6.49 -1.53
CA ILE A 249 35.37 7.14 -2.84
C ILE A 249 36.82 7.13 -3.30
N LEU A 250 37.11 6.39 -4.37
CA LEU A 250 38.44 6.35 -4.98
C LEU A 250 38.38 7.06 -6.33
N GLU A 251 39.15 8.13 -6.46
CA GLU A 251 39.31 8.91 -7.69
C GLU A 251 40.75 8.78 -8.21
N CYS A 252 40.90 8.46 -9.48
CA CYS A 252 42.17 8.43 -10.19
C CYS A 252 42.61 9.87 -10.54
N GLU A 253 43.90 10.08 -10.78
CA GLU A 253 44.44 11.41 -11.16
C GLU A 253 43.81 12.00 -12.43
N ASP A 254 43.21 11.17 -13.28
CA ASP A 254 42.50 11.57 -14.50
C ASP A 254 40.99 11.81 -14.29
N GLY A 255 40.52 11.82 -13.04
CA GLY A 255 39.13 12.08 -12.65
C GLY A 255 38.20 10.87 -12.78
N ARG A 256 38.70 9.67 -13.15
CA ARG A 256 37.89 8.45 -13.14
C ARG A 256 37.64 7.99 -11.70
N MET A 257 36.43 7.51 -11.43
CA MET A 257 36.06 6.97 -10.12
C MET A 257 35.86 5.46 -10.15
N LEU A 258 36.22 4.78 -9.05
CA LEU A 258 35.93 3.36 -8.88
C LEU A 258 34.49 3.15 -8.43
N LEU A 259 33.73 2.41 -9.24
CA LEU A 259 32.42 1.89 -8.88
C LEU A 259 32.45 0.36 -8.94
N VAL A 260 31.66 -0.27 -8.09
CA VAL A 260 31.45 -1.72 -8.08
C VAL A 260 29.98 -2.03 -8.33
N GLN A 261 29.73 -3.09 -9.10
CA GLN A 261 28.37 -3.55 -9.33
C GLN A 261 27.96 -4.53 -8.22
N ARG A 262 26.81 -4.27 -7.61
CA ARG A 262 26.25 -5.12 -6.56
C ARG A 262 25.88 -6.52 -7.09
N PRO A 263 25.93 -7.56 -6.22
CA PRO A 263 25.48 -8.90 -6.58
C PRO A 263 24.07 -8.94 -7.19
N LYS A 264 23.76 -10.02 -7.93
CA LYS A 264 22.45 -10.21 -8.57
C LYS A 264 21.30 -10.46 -7.60
N GLY A 265 21.56 -10.62 -6.30
CA GLY A 265 20.56 -10.82 -5.24
C GLY A 265 20.81 -9.91 -4.05
N GLY A 266 19.80 -9.79 -3.17
CA GLY A 266 19.86 -8.95 -1.98
C GLY A 266 19.47 -7.49 -2.21
N LEU A 267 19.83 -6.64 -1.24
CA LEU A 267 19.50 -5.22 -1.24
C LEU A 267 20.18 -4.49 -2.41
N LEU A 268 19.41 -3.70 -3.17
CA LEU A 268 19.88 -2.90 -4.31
C LEU A 268 20.61 -3.73 -5.40
N ALA A 269 20.19 -4.98 -5.61
CA ALA A 269 20.82 -5.91 -6.54
C ALA A 269 21.09 -5.31 -7.93
N SER A 270 22.28 -5.56 -8.48
CA SER A 270 22.73 -5.14 -9.82
C SER A 270 22.86 -3.64 -10.07
N LEU A 271 22.74 -2.80 -9.03
CA LEU A 271 23.08 -1.39 -9.11
C LEU A 271 24.57 -1.15 -8.92
N TRP A 272 25.05 -0.03 -9.46
CA TRP A 272 26.40 0.47 -9.23
C TRP A 272 26.44 1.28 -7.94
N GLU A 273 27.53 1.14 -7.19
CA GLU A 273 27.79 1.87 -5.95
C GLU A 273 29.28 2.12 -5.74
N PHE A 274 29.60 3.02 -4.83
CA PHE A 274 30.94 3.11 -4.28
C PHE A 274 31.24 1.90 -3.39
N PRO A 275 32.49 1.40 -3.37
CA PRO A 275 32.91 0.37 -2.43
C PRO A 275 32.53 0.74 -0.99
N HIS A 276 31.92 -0.19 -0.27
CA HIS A 276 31.50 0.04 1.11
C HIS A 276 31.70 -1.20 1.97
N ILE A 277 31.73 -1.01 3.30
CA ILE A 277 31.76 -2.07 4.29
C ILE A 277 30.80 -1.73 5.43
N ALA A 278 29.98 -2.70 5.83
CA ALA A 278 29.12 -2.57 7.01
C ALA A 278 30.00 -2.54 8.27
N LEU A 279 29.78 -1.56 9.13
CA LEU A 279 30.52 -1.41 10.37
C LEU A 279 29.76 -2.10 11.52
N THR A 280 30.50 -2.84 12.34
CA THR A 280 30.11 -3.20 13.70
C THR A 280 30.48 -2.08 14.67
N GLU A 281 29.87 -2.04 15.86
CA GLU A 281 30.20 -1.05 16.92
C GLU A 281 31.71 -0.97 17.19
N GLU A 282 32.41 -2.12 17.24
CA GLU A 282 33.86 -2.18 17.46
C GLU A 282 34.67 -1.59 16.28
N SER A 283 34.19 -1.79 15.05
CA SER A 283 34.83 -1.22 13.86
C SER A 283 34.53 0.27 13.65
N GLU A 284 33.39 0.77 14.14
CA GLU A 284 33.07 2.20 14.13
C GLU A 284 34.06 2.98 14.99
N GLU A 285 34.31 2.53 16.22
CA GLU A 285 35.29 3.16 17.09
C GLU A 285 36.70 3.18 16.49
N HIS A 286 37.09 2.09 15.83
CA HIS A 286 38.38 2.02 15.14
C HIS A 286 38.43 2.99 13.95
N TRP A 287 37.37 3.02 13.15
CA TRP A 287 37.26 3.91 11.99
C TRP A 287 37.30 5.39 12.40
N GLU A 288 36.59 5.79 13.45
CA GLU A 288 36.64 7.16 13.98
C GLU A 288 38.05 7.53 14.46
N LYS A 289 38.74 6.62 15.15
CA LYS A 289 40.11 6.84 15.61
C LYS A 289 41.12 6.94 14.47
N THR A 290 40.93 6.20 13.38
CA THR A 290 41.89 6.12 12.27
C THR A 290 41.62 7.13 11.16
N VAL A 291 40.36 7.39 10.82
CA VAL A 291 39.93 8.24 9.69
C VAL A 291 39.25 9.52 10.16
N GLY A 292 38.46 9.47 11.25
CA GLY A 292 37.70 10.61 11.78
C GLY A 292 38.55 11.79 12.30
N GLY A 293 39.86 11.60 12.45
CA GLY A 293 40.81 12.66 12.80
C GLY A 293 41.36 13.47 11.62
N GLN A 294 41.07 13.08 10.37
CA GLN A 294 41.51 13.81 9.17
C GLN A 294 40.29 14.28 8.39
N SER A 295 39.85 15.52 8.66
CA SER A 295 39.17 16.30 7.63
C SER A 295 40.15 16.47 6.48
N VAL A 296 39.81 15.91 5.31
CA VAL A 296 40.36 16.32 4.03
C VAL A 296 39.52 17.48 3.51
#